data_AF-A0A661B8T6-F1
#
_entry.id   AF-A0A661B8T6-F1
#
_cell.length_a   1.000
_cell.length_b   1.000
_cell.length_c   1.000
_cell.angle_alpha   90.00
_cell.angle_beta   90.00
_cell.angle_gamma   90.00
#
_symmetry.space_group_name_H-M   'P 1'
#
loop_
_entity.id
_entity.type
_entity.pdbx_description
1 polymer ?
#
loop_
_entity_poly.entity_id
_entity_poly.type
_entity_poly.pdbx_seq_one_letter_code
_entity_poly.pdbx_strand_id
1 'polypeptide(L)'
;MKTLYIISHSPFQRTDYRLALELADKEDAVLLIQNGVYLSGKLTGCPEEALAEAEKRGVKFFSIKEDIDARGIESRYPTVDYSGAIELIFKYERTV
;
A
#
# COMPACT_ATOMS: atom_id res chain seq x y z
N MET A 1 16.30 5.58 -6.73
CA MET A 1 16.14 4.12 -6.87
C MET A 1 14.71 3.80 -6.56
N LYS A 2 13.97 3.21 -7.50
CA LYS A 2 12.53 2.95 -7.39
C LYS A 2 12.28 1.74 -6.48
N THR A 3 11.75 1.98 -5.29
CA THR A 3 11.40 0.94 -4.32
C THR A 3 9.89 0.67 -4.32
N LEU A 4 9.52 -0.60 -4.33
CA LEU A 4 8.17 -1.06 -4.02
C LEU A 4 8.14 -1.53 -2.56
N TYR A 5 7.42 -0.79 -1.71
CA TYR A 5 7.21 -1.17 -0.32
C TYR A 5 5.98 -2.05 -0.21
N ILE A 6 6.10 -3.23 0.39
CA ILE A 6 4.99 -4.15 0.62
C ILE A 6 4.52 -4.03 2.06
N ILE A 7 3.23 -3.75 2.24
CA ILE A 7 2.59 -3.74 3.56
C ILE A 7 1.57 -4.86 3.58
N SER A 8 1.84 -5.89 4.39
CA SER A 8 1.01 -7.09 4.52
C SER A 8 0.18 -7.16 5.79
N HIS A 9 0.57 -6.40 6.83
CA HIS A 9 -0.09 -6.42 8.13
C HIS A 9 -1.15 -5.32 8.28
N SER A 10 -2.15 -5.61 9.10
CA SER A 10 -3.17 -4.62 9.48
C SER A 10 -2.53 -3.43 10.20
N PRO A 11 -2.91 -2.18 9.85
CA PRO A 11 -2.45 -0.99 10.58
C PRO A 11 -2.97 -0.94 12.01
N PHE A 12 -3.97 -1.77 12.34
CA PHE A 12 -4.52 -1.91 13.69
C PHE A 12 -3.76 -2.93 14.55
N GLN A 13 -2.85 -3.70 13.95
CA GLN A 13 -2.10 -4.76 14.63
C GLN A 13 -0.59 -4.49 14.67
N ARG A 14 -0.04 -3.92 13.60
CA ARG A 14 1.40 -3.66 13.44
C ARG A 14 1.63 -2.22 12.96
N THR A 15 2.83 -1.72 13.20
CA THR A 15 3.27 -0.36 12.86
C THR A 15 4.37 -0.34 11.80
N ASP A 16 4.66 -1.48 11.16
CA ASP A 16 5.62 -1.63 10.05
C ASP A 16 5.26 -0.75 8.86
N TYR A 17 3.97 -0.49 8.64
CA TYR A 17 3.50 0.47 7.64
C TYR A 17 4.11 1.87 7.79
N ARG A 18 4.44 2.31 9.01
CA ARG A 18 4.93 3.68 9.26
C ARG A 18 6.24 3.94 8.56
N LEU A 19 7.19 3.01 8.66
CA LEU A 19 8.50 3.14 8.04
C LEU A 19 8.38 3.20 6.50
N ALA A 20 7.51 2.37 5.93
CA ALA A 20 7.24 2.39 4.49
C ALA A 20 6.66 3.73 4.04
N LEU A 21 5.68 4.27 4.78
CA LEU A 21 5.10 5.57 4.46
C LEU A 21 6.11 6.70 4.62
N GLU A 22 6.88 6.73 5.72
CA GLU A 22 7.86 7.78 6.02
C GLU A 22 9.01 7.84 5.01
N LEU A 23 9.49 6.69 4.52
CA LEU A 23 10.65 6.62 3.61
C LEU A 23 10.29 6.73 2.13
N ALA A 24 9.06 6.37 1.73
CA ALA A 24 8.66 6.40 0.33
C ALA A 24 8.54 7.85 -0.20
N ASP A 25 9.02 8.06 -1.42
CA ASP A 25 8.96 9.35 -2.14
C ASP A 25 8.39 9.16 -3.58
N LYS A 26 8.38 10.22 -4.39
CA LYS A 26 7.73 10.32 -5.72
C LYS A 26 8.08 9.23 -6.74
N GLU A 27 9.21 8.55 -6.59
CA GLU A 27 9.65 7.48 -7.50
C GLU A 27 9.26 6.09 -7.01
N ASP A 28 8.75 5.98 -5.78
CA ASP A 28 8.42 4.74 -5.10
C ASP A 28 6.93 4.41 -5.23
N ALA A 29 6.57 3.21 -4.78
CA ALA A 29 5.20 2.80 -4.58
C ALA A 29 5.03 1.96 -3.33
N VAL A 30 3.78 1.91 -2.86
CA VAL A 30 3.32 1.05 -1.78
C VAL A 30 2.31 0.05 -2.36
N LEU A 31 2.56 -1.24 -2.15
CA LEU A 31 1.62 -2.31 -2.43
C LEU A 31 1.01 -2.81 -1.12
N LEU A 32 -0.31 -2.66 -1.01
CA LEU A 32 -1.11 -3.17 0.09
C LEU A 32 -1.63 -4.57 -0.26
N ILE A 33 -1.27 -5.55 0.55
CA ILE A 33 -1.58 -6.98 0.35
C ILE A 33 -2.06 -7.59 1.68
N GLN A 34 -2.74 -8.74 1.65
CA GLN A 34 -3.24 -9.42 2.86
C GLN A 34 -4.03 -8.44 3.75
N ASN A 35 -3.67 -8.30 5.02
CA ASN A 35 -4.33 -7.38 5.95
C ASN A 35 -3.86 -5.93 5.78
N GLY A 36 -2.80 -5.65 5.02
CA GLY A 36 -2.37 -4.30 4.71
C GLY A 36 -3.41 -3.51 3.91
N VAL A 37 -4.29 -4.20 3.17
CA VAL A 37 -5.36 -3.57 2.38
C VAL A 37 -6.35 -2.74 3.20
N TYR A 38 -6.40 -2.94 4.52
CA TYR A 38 -7.18 -2.07 5.42
C TYR A 38 -6.74 -0.60 5.37
N LEU A 39 -5.47 -0.31 5.04
CA LEU A 39 -4.98 1.06 4.80
C LEU A 39 -5.60 1.74 3.58
N SER A 40 -6.17 0.97 2.65
CA SER A 40 -6.81 1.53 1.46
C SER A 40 -8.26 1.93 1.68
N GLY A 41 -8.87 1.48 2.79
CA GLY A 41 -10.23 1.82 3.17
C GLY A 41 -10.28 3.06 4.07
N LYS A 42 -11.43 3.74 4.06
CA LYS A 42 -11.73 4.83 5.01
C LYS A 42 -12.30 4.27 6.31
N LEU A 43 -11.48 3.54 7.06
CA LEU A 43 -11.85 2.93 8.34
C LEU A 43 -11.47 3.84 9.51
N THR A 44 -12.29 3.84 10.55
CA THR A 44 -11.98 4.57 11.79
C THR A 44 -10.64 4.08 12.37
N GLY A 45 -9.74 5.02 12.66
CA GLY A 45 -8.41 4.73 13.20
C GLY A 45 -7.33 4.47 12.14
N CYS A 46 -7.65 4.52 10.84
CA CYS A 46 -6.63 4.54 9.80
C CYS A 46 -5.73 5.80 9.93
N PRO A 47 -4.43 5.69 9.63
CA PRO A 47 -3.46 6.78 9.70
C PRO A 47 -3.59 7.73 8.49
N GLU A 48 -4.72 8.42 8.40
CA GLU A 48 -5.09 9.28 7.26
C GLU A 48 -4.04 10.36 6.95
N GLU A 49 -3.48 11.01 7.98
CA GLU A 49 -2.45 12.04 7.81
C GLU A 49 -1.18 11.47 7.17
N ALA A 50 -0.67 10.34 7.67
CA ALA A 50 0.54 9.71 7.13
C ALA A 50 0.37 9.25 5.67
N LEU A 51 -0.82 8.73 5.34
CA LEU A 51 -1.16 8.36 3.96
C LEU A 51 -1.22 9.60 3.07
N ALA A 52 -1.89 10.67 3.52
CA ALA A 52 -1.99 11.93 2.78
C ALA A 52 -0.62 12.61 2.58
N GLU A 53 0.29 12.52 3.55
CA GLU A 53 1.66 13.01 3.41
C GLU A 53 2.47 12.22 2.38
N ALA A 54 2.32 10.89 2.35
CA ALA A 54 2.94 10.05 1.33
C ALA A 54 2.38 10.37 -0.08
N GLU A 55 1.07 10.55 -0.21
CA GLU A 55 0.43 10.99 -1.45
C GLU A 55 0.95 12.37 -1.91
N LYS A 56 1.12 13.32 -0.97
CA LYS A 56 1.71 14.64 -1.26
C LYS A 56 3.15 14.56 -1.74
N ARG A 57 3.94 13.60 -1.25
CA ARG A 57 5.28 13.30 -1.77
C ARG A 57 5.24 12.67 -3.16
N GLY A 58 4.08 12.23 -3.64
CA GLY A 58 3.91 11.60 -4.95
C GLY A 58 4.06 10.07 -4.92
N VAL A 59 4.00 9.46 -3.74
CA VAL A 59 4.03 8.00 -3.58
C VAL A 59 2.79 7.39 -4.23
N LYS A 60 2.98 6.35 -5.03
CA LYS A 60 1.87 5.62 -5.66
C LYS A 60 1.40 4.50 -4.75
N PHE A 61 0.09 4.27 -4.69
CA PHE A 61 -0.50 3.20 -3.91
C PHE A 61 -1.23 2.21 -4.81
N PHE A 62 -1.11 0.92 -4.49
CA PHE A 62 -1.82 -0.17 -5.12
C PHE A 62 -2.37 -1.10 -4.04
N SER A 63 -3.52 -1.71 -4.29
CA SER A 63 -4.10 -2.72 -3.38
C SER A 63 -4.43 -4.01 -4.13
N ILE A 64 -4.20 -5.16 -3.51
CA ILE A 64 -4.59 -6.45 -4.10
C ILE A 64 -6.11 -6.58 -4.15
N LYS A 65 -6.66 -6.75 -5.35
CA LYS A 65 -8.10 -6.83 -5.59
C LYS A 65 -8.75 -7.98 -4.82
N GLU A 66 -8.14 -9.15 -4.86
CA GLU A 66 -8.65 -10.35 -4.20
C GLU A 66 -8.69 -10.20 -2.67
N ASP A 67 -7.73 -9.49 -2.09
CA ASP A 67 -7.69 -9.22 -0.65
C ASP A 67 -8.72 -8.16 -0.22
N ILE A 68 -8.97 -7.18 -1.07
CA ILE A 68 -10.04 -6.19 -0.91
C ILE A 68 -11.41 -6.88 -0.95
N ASP A 69 -11.64 -7.68 -2.00
CA ASP A 69 -12.89 -8.40 -2.22
C ASP A 69 -13.16 -9.39 -1.07
N ALA A 70 -12.13 -10.11 -0.59
CA ALA A 70 -12.24 -11.04 0.53
C ALA A 70 -12.60 -10.37 1.87
N ARG A 71 -12.32 -9.07 2.03
CA ARG A 71 -12.60 -8.30 3.25
C ARG A 71 -13.80 -7.37 3.13
N GLY A 72 -14.39 -7.24 1.94
CA GLY A 72 -15.53 -6.35 1.68
C GLY A 72 -15.21 -4.87 1.90
N ILE A 73 -14.00 -4.44 1.53
CA ILE A 73 -13.54 -3.06 1.71
C ILE A 73 -13.75 -2.27 0.41
N GLU A 74 -14.13 -1.00 0.50
CA GLU A 74 -14.01 -0.09 -0.64
C GLU A 74 -12.63 0.57 -0.64
N SER A 75 -11.81 0.21 -1.64
CA SER A 75 -10.46 0.78 -1.79
C SER A 75 -10.51 2.17 -2.42
N ARG A 76 -9.81 3.13 -1.84
CA ARG A 76 -9.56 4.45 -2.47
C ARG A 76 -8.39 4.44 -3.44
N TYR A 77 -7.63 3.35 -3.48
CA TYR A 77 -6.44 3.19 -4.32
C TYR A 77 -6.73 2.30 -5.52
N PRO A 78 -5.97 2.46 -6.62
CA PRO A 78 -6.01 1.51 -7.73
C PRO A 78 -5.82 0.07 -7.24
N THR A 79 -6.64 -0.85 -7.73
CA THR A 79 -6.54 -2.27 -7.42
C THR A 79 -5.82 -3.01 -8.55
N VAL A 80 -5.02 -4.01 -8.17
CA VAL A 80 -4.32 -4.93 -9.08
C VAL A 80 -4.58 -6.36 -8.62
N ASP A 81 -4.56 -7.33 -9.52
CA ASP A 81 -4.55 -8.74 -9.14
C ASP A 81 -3.13 -9.21 -8.78
N TYR A 82 -2.98 -10.47 -8.38
CA TYR A 82 -1.68 -11.04 -8.07
C TYR A 82 -0.71 -11.06 -9.26
N SER A 83 -1.22 -11.18 -10.50
CA SER A 83 -0.37 -11.09 -11.70
C SER A 83 0.17 -9.68 -11.88
N GLY A 84 -0.66 -8.65 -11.71
CA GLY A 84 -0.26 -7.25 -11.71
C GLY A 84 0.71 -6.91 -10.57
N ALA A 85 0.57 -7.55 -9.41
CA ALA A 85 1.56 -7.43 -8.33
C ALA A 85 2.95 -7.94 -8.74
N ILE A 86 3.01 -9.06 -9.48
CA ILE A 86 4.27 -9.58 -10.03
C ILE A 86 4.87 -8.59 -11.03
N GLU A 87 4.04 -7.98 -11.90
CA GLU A 87 4.51 -6.94 -12.83
C GLU A 87 5.07 -5.71 -12.10
N LEU A 88 4.44 -5.29 -10.99
CA LEU A 88 4.96 -4.23 -10.13
C LEU A 88 6.33 -4.62 -9.55
N ILE A 89 6.49 -5.85 -9.03
CA ILE A 89 7.78 -6.32 -8.49
C ILE A 89 8.89 -6.23 -9.56
N PHE A 90 8.60 -6.59 -10.82
CA PHE A 90 9.59 -6.48 -11.91
C PHE A 90 9.84 -5.04 -12.38
N LYS A 91 8.88 -4.13 -12.19
CA LYS A 91 8.97 -2.73 -12.62
C LYS A 91 9.84 -1.87 -11.70
N TYR A 92 9.90 -2.21 -10.42
CA TYR A 92 10.67 -1.49 -9.41
C TYR A 92 12.04 -2.14 -9.21
N GLU A 93 13.06 -1.33 -8.89
CA GLU A 93 14.45 -1.80 -8.77
C GLU A 93 14.68 -2.61 -7.49
N ARG A 94 13.86 -2.37 -6.47
CA ARG A 94 13.91 -3.06 -5.18
C ARG A 94 12.51 -3.25 -4.64
N THR A 95 12.26 -4.39 -4.01
CA THR A 95 11.05 -4.66 -3.24
C THR A 95 11.44 -4.89 -1.77
N VAL A 96 10.75 -4.24 -0.84
CA VAL A 96 11.02 -4.32 0.62
C VAL A 96 9.76 -4.51 1.43
#